data_AF-O95318-F1
#
_entry.id   AF-O95318-F1
#
_cell.length_a   1.000
_cell.length_b   1.000
_cell.length_c   1.000
_cell.angle_alpha   90.00
_cell.angle_beta   90.00
_cell.angle_gamma   90.00
#
_symmetry.space_group_name_H-M   'P 1'
#
loop_
_entity.id
_entity.type
_entity.pdbx_description
1 polymer ?
#
loop_
_entity_poly.entity_id
_entity_poly.type
_entity_poly.pdbx_seq_one_letter_code
_entity_poly.pdbx_strand_id
1 'polypeptide(L)'
;RQELESENKKLKNELNELRKALSEKSAPEVTAPGAPAYRVLMEQLTSVSEELDVRKEEVLILRSQLVSQKEAIQPKDDKNTMTDSTILLEDVQKMKDKGEIAQAYIGLKETNRLLESQLQSQKRSHENEAEALRGEIQSLKEENNRQQQLLAQNLQLPPEARIEASLQHEITRLTNENLYFEELYADDPKKYQSYRISLYKRMI
;
A
#
# COMPACT_ATOMS: atom_id res chain seq x y z
N ARG A 1 -0.27 34.32 5.14
CA ARG A 1 -0.25 34.06 3.68
C ARG A 1 0.81 34.90 2.98
N GLN A 2 0.74 36.23 3.05
CA GLN A 2 1.76 37.11 2.43
C GLN A 2 3.19 36.90 2.97
N GLU A 3 3.35 36.64 4.28
CA GLU A 3 4.69 36.41 4.86
C GLU A 3 5.33 35.12 4.31
N LEU A 4 4.61 34.00 4.30
CA LEU A 4 5.09 32.74 3.72
C LEU A 4 5.39 32.83 2.22
N GLU A 5 4.62 33.63 1.47
CA GLU A 5 4.89 33.90 0.05
C GLU A 5 6.15 34.76 -0.14
N SER A 6 6.37 35.74 0.73
CA SER A 6 7.58 36.57 0.72
C SER A 6 8.83 35.78 1.09
N GLU A 7 8.72 34.85 2.04
CA GLU A 7 9.80 33.98 2.48
C GLU A 7 10.16 32.95 1.40
N ASN A 8 9.15 32.33 0.75
CA ASN A 8 9.39 31.47 -0.41
C ASN A 8 10.08 32.20 -1.56
N LYS A 9 9.66 33.44 -1.83
CA LYS A 9 10.27 34.27 -2.87
C LYS A 9 11.73 34.59 -2.53
N LYS A 10 12.01 34.86 -1.26
CA LYS A 10 13.37 35.12 -0.76
C LYS A 10 14.26 33.88 -0.88
N LEU A 11 13.79 32.72 -0.41
CA LEU A 11 14.52 31.45 -0.51
C LEU A 11 14.80 31.06 -1.97
N LYS A 12 13.84 31.29 -2.88
CA LYS A 12 14.02 31.02 -4.31
C LYS A 12 15.06 31.95 -4.95
N ASN A 13 15.16 33.20 -4.48
CA ASN A 13 16.18 34.14 -4.92
C ASN A 13 17.56 33.75 -4.38
N GLU A 14 17.67 33.37 -3.10
CA GLU A 14 18.91 32.91 -2.49
C GLU A 14 19.43 31.62 -3.15
N LEU A 15 18.53 30.69 -3.52
CA LEU A 15 18.88 29.50 -4.29
C LEU A 15 19.44 29.84 -5.68
N ASN A 16 18.86 30.83 -6.35
CA ASN A 16 19.33 31.28 -7.67
C ASN A 16 20.67 32.02 -7.58
N GLU A 17 20.89 32.83 -6.54
CA GLU A 17 22.16 33.48 -6.24
C GLU A 17 23.26 32.44 -5.98
N LEU A 18 22.97 31.40 -5.18
CA LEU A 18 23.91 30.30 -4.91
C LEU A 18 24.24 29.51 -6.18
N ARG A 19 23.25 29.21 -7.02
CA ARG A 19 23.46 28.56 -8.32
C ARG A 19 24.37 29.40 -9.24
N LYS A 20 24.16 30.71 -9.27
CA LYS A 20 24.93 31.64 -10.10
C LYS A 20 26.37 31.78 -9.59
N ALA A 21 26.56 31.94 -8.28
CA ALA A 21 27.87 32.01 -7.65
C ALA A 21 28.69 30.73 -7.87
N LEU A 22 28.04 29.56 -7.84
CA LEU A 22 28.70 28.28 -8.10
C LEU A 22 29.10 28.12 -9.58
N SER A 23 28.27 28.62 -10.51
CA SER A 23 28.55 28.63 -11.94
C SER A 23 29.64 29.63 -12.34
N GLU A 24 29.81 30.74 -11.61
CA GLU A 24 30.77 31.80 -11.95
C GLU A 24 32.17 31.58 -11.34
N LYS A 25 32.31 30.78 -10.27
CA LYS A 25 33.58 30.60 -9.53
C LYS A 25 34.27 29.24 -9.67
N SER A 26 33.70 28.28 -10.39
CA SER A 26 34.28 26.92 -10.45
C SER A 26 35.13 26.69 -11.71
N ALA A 27 36.37 26.27 -11.51
CA ALA A 27 37.16 25.67 -12.58
C ALA A 27 36.50 24.34 -13.01
N PRO A 28 36.51 23.97 -14.31
CA PRO A 28 35.73 22.86 -14.86
C PRO A 28 36.06 21.47 -14.29
N GLU A 29 37.09 21.35 -13.46
CA GLU A 29 37.54 20.09 -12.83
C GLU A 29 36.89 19.82 -11.46
N VAL A 30 36.40 20.85 -10.77
CA VAL A 30 35.85 20.74 -9.39
C VAL A 30 34.31 20.54 -9.37
N THR A 31 33.63 20.84 -10.47
CA THR A 31 32.18 20.65 -10.66
C THR A 31 31.83 19.55 -11.65
N ALA A 32 32.83 18.80 -12.12
CA ALA A 32 32.63 17.64 -12.98
C ALA A 32 31.73 16.59 -12.29
N PRO A 33 30.91 15.84 -13.05
CA PRO A 33 30.16 14.71 -12.52
C PRO A 33 31.10 13.74 -11.81
N GLY A 34 30.93 13.57 -10.49
CA GLY A 34 31.78 12.73 -9.64
C GLY A 34 32.77 13.49 -8.73
N ALA A 35 32.92 14.81 -8.90
CA ALA A 35 33.74 15.61 -8.00
C ALA A 35 33.11 15.74 -6.59
N PRO A 36 33.91 15.89 -5.51
CA PRO A 36 33.39 15.94 -4.14
C PRO A 36 32.33 17.03 -3.91
N ALA A 37 32.52 18.21 -4.52
CA ALA A 37 31.57 19.32 -4.42
C ALA A 37 30.25 19.02 -5.16
N TYR A 38 30.30 18.36 -6.32
CA TYR A 38 29.11 17.93 -7.07
C TYR A 38 28.28 16.93 -6.25
N ARG A 39 28.94 15.98 -5.58
CA ARG A 39 28.26 14.99 -4.74
C ARG A 39 27.54 15.64 -3.55
N VAL A 40 28.20 16.56 -2.84
CA VAL A 40 27.56 17.28 -1.71
C VAL A 40 26.34 18.07 -2.18
N LEU A 41 26.41 18.70 -3.35
CA LEU A 41 25.27 19.43 -3.92
C LEU A 41 24.13 18.51 -4.33
N MET A 42 24.43 17.33 -4.88
CA MET A 42 23.41 16.31 -5.16
C MET A 42 22.78 15.80 -3.87
N GLU A 43 23.56 15.51 -2.84
CA GLU A 43 23.05 15.09 -1.52
C GLU A 43 22.15 16.17 -0.90
N GLN A 44 22.55 17.44 -0.96
CA GLN A 44 21.73 18.57 -0.51
C GLN A 44 20.46 18.73 -1.35
N LEU A 45 20.54 18.57 -2.67
CA LEU A 45 19.37 18.66 -3.55
C LEU A 45 18.36 17.55 -3.25
N THR A 46 18.85 16.33 -3.01
CA THR A 46 18.02 15.18 -2.62
C THR A 46 17.37 15.43 -1.26
N SER A 47 18.16 15.83 -0.25
CA SER A 47 17.66 16.14 1.10
C SER A 47 16.58 17.24 1.08
N VAL A 48 16.80 18.33 0.33
CA VAL A 48 15.81 19.40 0.19
C VAL A 48 14.56 18.92 -0.57
N SER A 49 14.71 18.01 -1.53
CA SER A 49 13.57 17.44 -2.25
C SER A 49 12.72 16.55 -1.35
N GLU A 50 13.35 15.73 -0.51
CA GLU A 50 12.68 14.89 0.48
C GLU A 50 11.93 15.74 1.53
N GLU A 51 12.58 16.77 2.08
CA GLU A 51 11.93 17.70 3.02
C GLU A 51 10.73 18.42 2.38
N LEU A 52 10.84 18.81 1.11
CA LEU A 52 9.74 19.44 0.38
C LEU A 52 8.54 18.49 0.23
N ASP A 53 8.78 17.21 -0.04
CA ASP A 53 7.71 16.23 -0.18
C ASP A 53 7.03 15.92 1.16
N VAL A 54 7.80 15.82 2.26
CA VAL A 54 7.23 15.74 3.62
C VAL A 54 6.34 16.95 3.91
N ARG A 55 6.78 18.17 3.55
CA ARG A 55 5.99 19.39 3.77
C ARG A 55 4.71 19.45 2.94
N LYS A 56 4.71 18.91 1.72
CA LYS A 56 3.47 18.78 0.92
C LYS A 56 2.47 17.85 1.61
N GLU A 57 2.94 16.75 2.16
CA GLU A 57 2.09 15.78 2.87
C GLU A 57 1.51 16.39 4.15
N GLU A 58 2.32 17.09 4.95
CA GLU A 58 1.84 17.82 6.12
C GLU A 58 0.74 18.84 5.76
N VAL A 59 0.91 19.58 4.65
CA VAL A 59 -0.10 20.53 4.17
C VAL A 59 -1.39 19.82 3.74
N LEU A 60 -1.30 18.65 3.12
CA LEU A 60 -2.48 17.85 2.76
C LEU A 60 -3.23 17.37 4.01
N ILE A 61 -2.52 16.87 5.01
CA ILE A 61 -3.09 16.45 6.29
C ILE A 61 -3.79 17.62 6.99
N LEU A 62 -3.12 18.77 7.10
CA LEU A 62 -3.70 19.96 7.73
C LEU A 62 -4.94 20.47 6.99
N ARG A 63 -4.93 20.46 5.65
CA ARG A 63 -6.10 20.82 4.84
C ARG A 63 -7.26 19.86 5.07
N SER A 64 -6.98 18.56 5.12
CA SER A 64 -7.99 17.54 5.41
C SER A 64 -8.62 17.77 6.79
N GLN A 65 -7.80 17.97 7.82
CA GLN A 65 -8.27 18.26 9.18
C GLN A 65 -9.13 19.54 9.26
N LEU A 66 -8.74 20.60 8.54
CA LEU A 66 -9.52 21.84 8.49
C LEU A 66 -10.87 21.65 7.79
N VAL A 67 -10.92 20.87 6.70
CA VAL A 67 -12.19 20.53 6.03
C VAL A 67 -13.09 19.72 6.95
N SER A 68 -12.55 18.67 7.60
CA SER A 68 -13.31 17.86 8.55
C SER A 68 -13.79 18.66 9.77
N GLN A 69 -13.00 19.58 10.32
CA GLN A 69 -13.45 20.48 11.39
C GLN A 69 -14.56 21.42 10.90
N LYS A 70 -14.43 21.97 9.69
CA LYS A 70 -15.45 22.85 9.11
C LYS A 70 -16.78 22.11 8.91
N GLU A 71 -16.73 20.87 8.43
CA GLU A 71 -17.91 20.01 8.28
C GLU A 71 -18.52 19.60 9.63
N ALA A 72 -17.70 19.45 10.67
CA ALA A 72 -18.18 19.14 12.02
C ALA A 72 -18.80 20.35 12.75
N ILE A 73 -18.36 21.57 12.44
CA ILE A 73 -18.81 22.81 13.10
C ILE A 73 -20.00 23.44 12.38
N GLN A 74 -20.20 23.20 11.08
CA GLN A 74 -21.42 23.64 10.43
C GLN A 74 -22.60 22.75 10.88
N PRO A 75 -23.60 23.28 11.61
CA PRO A 75 -24.87 22.61 11.69
C PRO A 75 -25.36 22.45 10.26
N LYS A 76 -25.68 21.22 9.86
CA LYS A 76 -26.35 21.00 8.58
C LYS A 76 -27.62 21.84 8.63
N ASP A 77 -27.67 22.91 7.83
CA ASP A 77 -28.87 23.70 7.57
C ASP A 77 -29.86 22.85 6.74
N ASP A 78 -30.14 21.62 7.20
CA ASP A 78 -31.09 20.69 6.63
C ASP A 78 -32.48 21.11 7.10
N LYS A 79 -32.96 22.26 6.61
CA LYS A 79 -34.34 22.76 6.74
C LYS A 79 -35.41 21.81 6.19
N ASN A 80 -35.01 20.64 5.66
CA ASN A 80 -35.86 19.57 5.16
C ASN A 80 -35.86 18.31 6.04
N THR A 81 -35.23 18.31 7.20
CA THR A 81 -35.38 17.20 8.16
C THR A 81 -36.53 17.49 9.12
N MET A 82 -37.36 16.48 9.40
CA MET A 82 -38.48 16.51 10.37
C MET A 82 -38.04 16.79 11.83
N THR A 83 -36.80 17.21 12.04
CA THR A 83 -36.16 17.49 13.33
C THR A 83 -36.17 18.96 13.70
N ASP A 84 -36.91 19.80 12.97
CA ASP A 84 -37.05 21.22 13.32
C ASP A 84 -37.78 21.36 14.67
N SER A 85 -37.00 21.73 15.69
CA SER A 85 -37.46 21.77 17.08
C SER A 85 -38.57 22.79 17.30
N THR A 86 -38.68 23.79 16.42
CA THR A 86 -39.74 24.82 16.49
C THR A 86 -41.10 24.25 16.10
N ILE A 87 -41.16 23.33 15.12
CA ILE A 87 -42.41 22.71 14.65
C ILE A 87 -42.95 21.73 15.70
N LEU A 88 -42.07 20.91 16.28
CA LEU A 88 -42.44 19.97 17.34
C LEU A 88 -42.99 20.66 18.60
N LEU A 89 -42.46 21.84 18.95
CA LEU A 89 -42.91 22.60 20.11
C LEU A 89 -44.31 23.17 19.92
N GLU A 90 -44.63 23.68 18.72
CA GLU A 90 -45.97 24.17 18.40
C GLU A 90 -47.02 23.06 18.47
N ASP A 91 -46.71 21.87 17.96
CA ASP A 91 -47.65 20.75 17.95
C ASP A 91 -47.94 20.24 19.36
N VAL A 92 -46.92 20.17 20.23
CA VAL A 92 -47.10 19.81 21.64
C VAL A 92 -47.94 20.86 22.38
N GLN A 93 -47.80 22.15 22.08
CA GLN A 93 -48.61 23.22 22.67
C GLN A 93 -50.08 23.20 22.22
N LYS A 94 -50.37 22.63 21.05
CA LYS A 94 -51.74 22.48 20.52
C LYS A 94 -52.48 21.30 21.16
N MET A 95 -51.78 20.29 21.68
CA MET A 95 -52.39 19.16 22.40
C MET A 95 -52.90 19.63 23.76
N LYS A 96 -54.23 19.61 23.96
CA LYS A 96 -54.88 20.03 25.22
C LYS A 96 -55.38 18.87 26.06
N ASP A 97 -55.58 17.69 25.46
CA ASP A 97 -56.04 16.50 26.16
C ASP A 97 -54.86 15.69 26.74
N LYS A 98 -54.99 15.29 28.01
CA LYS A 98 -54.03 14.42 28.70
C LYS A 98 -53.92 13.04 28.03
N GLY A 99 -55.00 12.55 27.40
CA GLY A 99 -55.00 11.31 26.64
C GLY A 99 -54.12 11.37 25.39
N GLU A 100 -54.25 12.43 24.59
CA GLU A 100 -53.44 12.69 23.40
C GLU A 100 -51.95 12.85 23.75
N ILE A 101 -51.64 13.58 24.81
CA ILE A 101 -50.27 13.74 25.33
C ILE A 101 -49.68 12.38 25.73
N ALA A 102 -50.45 11.55 26.45
CA ALA A 102 -49.98 10.23 26.88
C ALA A 102 -49.72 9.30 25.68
N GLN A 103 -50.58 9.33 24.67
CA GLN A 103 -50.42 8.53 23.46
C GLN A 103 -49.20 8.97 22.64
N ALA A 104 -49.00 10.29 22.48
CA ALA A 104 -47.81 10.84 21.83
C ALA A 104 -46.52 10.44 22.56
N TYR A 105 -46.52 10.47 23.90
CA TYR A 105 -45.37 10.05 24.70
C TYR A 105 -45.06 8.55 24.56
N ILE A 106 -46.09 7.70 24.50
CA ILE A 106 -45.92 6.26 24.26
C ILE A 106 -45.31 6.03 22.87
N GLY A 107 -45.85 6.67 21.82
CA GLY A 107 -45.30 6.57 20.47
C GLY A 107 -43.85 7.07 20.36
N LEU A 108 -43.51 8.13 21.09
CA LEU A 108 -42.13 8.61 21.20
C LEU A 108 -41.21 7.57 21.87
N LYS A 109 -41.68 6.92 22.95
CA LYS A 109 -40.91 5.90 23.64
C LYS A 109 -40.70 4.65 22.76
N GLU A 110 -41.70 4.26 21.99
CA GLU A 110 -41.62 3.13 21.05
C GLU A 110 -40.65 3.43 19.89
N THR A 111 -40.74 4.63 19.31
CA THR A 111 -39.82 5.07 18.24
C THR A 111 -38.39 5.21 18.74
N ASN A 112 -38.16 5.74 19.94
CA ASN A 112 -36.83 5.77 20.57
C ASN A 112 -36.26 4.36 20.77
N ARG A 113 -37.08 3.42 21.27
CA ARG A 113 -36.64 2.01 21.43
C ARG A 113 -36.30 1.35 20.10
N LEU A 114 -37.05 1.65 19.04
CA LEU A 114 -36.76 1.18 17.70
C LEU A 114 -35.44 1.76 17.16
N LEU A 115 -35.23 3.07 17.33
CA LEU A 115 -34.00 3.75 16.92
C LEU A 115 -32.78 3.22 17.69
N GLU A 116 -32.89 2.98 19.00
CA GLU A 116 -31.84 2.36 19.79
C GLU A 116 -31.48 0.96 19.27
N SER A 117 -32.49 0.15 18.95
CA SER A 117 -32.30 -1.19 18.37
C SER A 117 -31.60 -1.12 17.00
N GLN A 118 -32.03 -0.21 16.12
CA GLN A 118 -31.44 0.01 14.81
C GLN A 118 -29.98 0.47 14.93
N LEU A 119 -29.70 1.44 15.81
CA LEU A 119 -28.35 1.93 16.06
C LEU A 119 -27.45 0.83 16.60
N GLN A 120 -27.94 0.00 17.51
CA GLN A 120 -27.18 -1.12 18.06
C GLN A 120 -26.91 -2.20 17.00
N SER A 121 -27.89 -2.51 16.14
CA SER A 121 -27.72 -3.42 15.01
C SER A 121 -26.67 -2.89 14.02
N GLN A 122 -26.75 -1.60 13.67
CA GLN A 122 -25.80 -0.96 12.78
C GLN A 122 -24.38 -0.95 13.36
N LYS A 123 -24.23 -0.65 14.65
CA LYS A 123 -22.95 -0.72 15.35
C LYS A 123 -22.33 -2.12 15.26
N ARG A 124 -23.11 -3.17 15.54
CA ARG A 124 -22.64 -4.57 15.42
C ARG A 124 -22.26 -4.93 13.99
N SER A 125 -23.03 -4.47 13.00
CA SER A 125 -22.72 -4.69 11.59
C SER A 125 -21.37 -4.09 11.20
N HIS A 126 -21.12 -2.84 11.61
CA HIS A 126 -19.85 -2.15 11.35
C HIS A 126 -18.67 -2.79 12.08
N GLU A 127 -18.87 -3.23 13.32
CA GLU A 127 -17.86 -3.98 14.07
C GLU A 127 -17.49 -5.29 13.36
N ASN A 128 -18.48 -6.04 12.87
CA ASN A 128 -18.26 -7.27 12.11
C ASN A 128 -17.53 -7.02 10.78
N GLU A 129 -17.91 -5.97 10.03
CA GLU A 129 -17.25 -5.60 8.78
C GLU A 129 -15.80 -5.19 9.02
N ALA A 130 -15.55 -4.41 10.07
CA ALA A 130 -14.20 -4.03 10.46
C ALA A 130 -13.34 -5.25 10.86
N GLU A 131 -13.92 -6.23 11.54
CA GLU A 131 -13.22 -7.47 11.90
C GLU A 131 -12.93 -8.33 10.66
N ALA A 132 -13.88 -8.44 9.73
CA ALA A 132 -13.69 -9.14 8.46
C ALA A 132 -12.56 -8.52 7.63
N LEU A 133 -12.55 -7.18 7.49
CA LEU A 133 -11.49 -6.45 6.79
C LEU A 133 -10.12 -6.62 7.47
N ARG A 134 -10.07 -6.64 8.81
CA ARG A 134 -8.83 -6.94 9.54
C ARG A 134 -8.32 -8.36 9.25
N GLY A 135 -9.22 -9.33 9.16
CA GLY A 135 -8.89 -10.70 8.76
C GLY A 135 -8.34 -10.78 7.33
N GLU A 136 -8.97 -10.08 6.38
CA GLU A 136 -8.50 -10.01 4.99
C GLU A 136 -7.11 -9.38 4.90
N ILE A 137 -6.87 -8.27 5.60
CA ILE A 137 -5.54 -7.62 5.68
C ILE A 137 -4.50 -8.59 6.24
N GLN A 138 -4.83 -9.38 7.26
CA GLN A 138 -3.91 -10.34 7.84
C GLN A 138 -3.57 -11.47 6.85
N SER A 139 -4.57 -12.01 6.17
CA SER A 139 -4.37 -13.02 5.13
C SER A 139 -3.53 -12.50 3.97
N LEU A 140 -3.79 -11.28 3.49
CA LEU A 140 -3.00 -10.64 2.45
C LEU A 140 -1.55 -10.39 2.88
N LYS A 141 -1.31 -10.01 4.14
CA LYS A 141 0.04 -9.88 4.69
C LYS A 141 0.78 -11.22 4.72
N GLU A 142 0.12 -12.29 5.14
CA GLU A 142 0.70 -13.63 5.17
C GLU A 142 1.07 -14.11 3.75
N GLU A 143 0.17 -13.92 2.78
CA GLU A 143 0.44 -14.27 1.38
C GLU A 143 1.56 -13.38 0.79
N ASN A 144 1.59 -12.09 1.10
CA ASN A 144 2.67 -11.21 0.67
C ASN A 144 4.02 -11.66 1.23
N ASN A 145 4.09 -11.99 2.52
CA ASN A 145 5.29 -12.53 3.15
C ASN A 145 5.73 -13.85 2.51
N ARG A 146 4.78 -14.75 2.23
CA ARG A 146 5.05 -16.02 1.53
C ARG A 146 5.65 -15.78 0.15
N GLN A 147 5.07 -14.86 -0.63
CA GLN A 147 5.58 -14.51 -1.95
C GLN A 147 6.96 -13.86 -1.89
N GLN A 148 7.20 -12.97 -0.92
CA GLN A 148 8.53 -12.40 -0.68
C GLN A 148 9.55 -13.48 -0.32
N GLN A 149 9.19 -14.47 0.49
CA GLN A 149 10.07 -15.58 0.84
C GLN A 149 10.40 -16.45 -0.39
N LEU A 150 9.40 -16.75 -1.23
CA LEU A 150 9.60 -17.47 -2.49
C LEU A 150 10.49 -16.68 -3.45
N LEU A 151 10.30 -15.36 -3.54
CA LEU A 151 11.12 -14.49 -4.37
C LEU A 151 12.56 -14.44 -3.85
N ALA A 152 12.76 -14.30 -2.54
CA ALA A 152 14.06 -14.31 -1.91
C ALA A 152 14.80 -15.64 -2.14
N GLN A 153 14.11 -16.78 -2.01
CA GLN A 153 14.66 -18.09 -2.36
C GLN A 153 15.00 -18.18 -3.85
N ASN A 154 14.16 -17.59 -4.71
CA ASN A 154 14.42 -17.56 -6.15
C ASN A 154 15.61 -16.66 -6.54
N LEU A 155 15.87 -15.60 -5.77
CA LEU A 155 16.99 -14.68 -5.99
C LEU A 155 18.28 -15.13 -5.29
N GLN A 156 18.18 -15.98 -4.26
CA GLN A 156 19.34 -16.46 -3.48
C GLN A 156 20.31 -17.32 -4.30
N LEU A 157 19.82 -18.00 -5.33
CA LEU A 157 20.65 -18.70 -6.28
C LEU A 157 20.76 -17.84 -7.54
N PRO A 158 21.97 -17.42 -7.95
CA PRO A 158 22.21 -16.87 -9.27
C PRO A 158 21.52 -17.74 -10.33
N PRO A 159 20.95 -17.16 -11.40
CA PRO A 159 20.29 -17.95 -12.45
C PRO A 159 21.20 -19.08 -12.96
N GLU A 160 22.52 -18.85 -12.99
CA GLU A 160 23.55 -19.84 -13.30
C GLU A 160 23.56 -21.01 -12.30
N ALA A 161 23.52 -20.74 -10.99
CA ALA A 161 23.52 -21.78 -9.95
C ALA A 161 22.23 -22.59 -9.93
N ARG A 162 21.09 -21.97 -10.28
CA ARG A 162 19.81 -22.67 -10.43
C ARG A 162 19.83 -23.60 -11.65
N ILE A 163 20.26 -23.08 -12.79
CA ILE A 163 20.38 -23.85 -14.03
C ILE A 163 21.38 -24.99 -13.82
N GLU A 164 22.52 -24.71 -13.19
CA GLU A 164 23.54 -25.72 -12.86
C GLU A 164 22.98 -26.80 -11.94
N ALA A 165 22.27 -26.46 -10.86
CA ALA A 165 21.65 -27.46 -9.99
C ALA A 165 20.60 -28.32 -10.73
N SER A 166 19.79 -27.73 -11.60
CA SER A 166 18.83 -28.46 -12.44
C SER A 166 19.52 -29.37 -13.46
N LEU A 167 20.58 -28.89 -14.12
CA LEU A 167 21.38 -29.68 -15.05
C LEU A 167 22.11 -30.81 -14.32
N GLN A 168 22.68 -30.57 -13.14
CA GLN A 168 23.33 -31.58 -12.31
C GLN A 168 22.34 -32.67 -11.89
N HIS A 169 21.11 -32.29 -11.53
CA HIS A 169 20.06 -33.26 -11.24
C HIS A 169 19.72 -34.12 -12.46
N GLU A 170 19.58 -33.50 -13.64
CA GLU A 170 19.25 -34.22 -14.88
C GLU A 170 20.40 -35.11 -15.36
N ILE A 171 21.65 -34.66 -15.26
CA ILE A 171 22.84 -35.47 -15.52
C ILE A 171 22.85 -36.67 -14.58
N THR A 172 22.60 -36.48 -13.29
CA THR A 172 22.55 -37.58 -12.32
C THR A 172 21.43 -38.57 -12.67
N ARG A 173 20.24 -38.08 -13.02
CA ARG A 173 19.09 -38.91 -13.42
C ARG A 173 19.41 -39.74 -14.67
N LEU A 174 19.92 -39.10 -15.72
CA LEU A 174 20.30 -39.76 -16.97
C LEU A 174 21.48 -40.72 -16.79
N THR A 175 22.43 -40.39 -15.91
CA THR A 175 23.56 -41.27 -15.58
C THR A 175 23.05 -42.55 -14.92
N ASN A 176 22.13 -42.44 -13.97
CA ASN A 176 21.52 -43.59 -13.30
C ASN A 176 20.67 -44.42 -14.28
N GLU A 177 19.90 -43.77 -15.16
CA GLU A 177 19.10 -44.43 -16.19
C GLU A 177 19.99 -45.21 -17.19
N ASN A 178 21.09 -44.59 -17.63
CA ASN A 178 22.05 -45.26 -18.51
C ASN A 178 22.75 -46.43 -17.82
N LEU A 179 23.15 -46.28 -16.55
CA LEU A 179 23.77 -47.35 -15.78
C LEU A 179 22.81 -48.53 -15.62
N TYR A 180 21.53 -48.25 -15.34
CA TYR A 180 20.48 -49.28 -15.27
C TYR A 180 20.35 -50.05 -16.59
N PHE A 181 20.37 -49.37 -17.74
CA PHE A 181 20.31 -50.04 -19.04
C PHE A 181 21.59 -50.81 -19.40
N GLU A 182 22.77 -50.31 -19.01
CA GLU A 182 24.02 -51.06 -19.16
C GLU A 182 23.99 -52.36 -18.36
N GLU A 183 23.51 -52.31 -17.12
CA GLU A 183 23.34 -53.49 -16.27
C GLU A 183 22.27 -54.44 -16.84
N LEU A 184 21.14 -53.92 -17.31
CA LEU A 184 20.04 -54.71 -17.85
C LEU A 184 20.42 -55.49 -19.13
N TYR A 185 21.31 -54.95 -19.95
CA TYR A 185 21.75 -55.59 -21.19
C TYR A 185 23.14 -56.24 -21.09
N ALA A 186 23.79 -56.21 -19.92
CA ALA A 186 25.14 -56.74 -19.72
C ALA A 186 25.27 -58.23 -20.12
N ASP A 187 24.23 -59.02 -19.87
CA ASP A 187 24.21 -60.47 -20.12
C ASP A 187 23.90 -60.85 -21.58
N ASP A 188 23.46 -59.90 -22.43
CA ASP A 188 23.12 -60.15 -23.83
C ASP A 188 23.97 -59.26 -24.77
N PRO A 189 25.08 -59.81 -25.33
CA PRO A 189 26.03 -59.05 -26.13
C PRO A 189 25.40 -58.34 -27.34
N LYS A 190 24.36 -58.94 -27.96
CA LYS A 190 23.70 -58.34 -29.13
C LYS A 190 22.82 -57.16 -28.73
N LYS A 191 22.12 -57.26 -27.59
CA LYS A 191 21.30 -56.15 -27.06
C LYS A 191 22.17 -55.01 -26.54
N TYR A 192 23.27 -55.32 -25.84
CA TYR A 192 24.22 -54.32 -25.38
C TYR A 192 24.83 -53.52 -26.55
N GLN A 193 25.24 -54.20 -27.62
CA GLN A 193 25.77 -53.55 -28.82
C GLN A 193 24.71 -52.65 -29.49
N SER A 194 23.46 -53.13 -29.57
CA SER A 194 22.34 -52.35 -30.15
C SER A 194 22.01 -51.11 -29.32
N TYR A 195 21.97 -51.25 -27.99
CA TYR A 195 21.76 -50.15 -27.04
C TYR A 195 22.84 -49.08 -27.18
N ARG A 196 24.12 -49.47 -27.19
CA ARG A 196 25.22 -48.52 -27.36
C ARG A 196 25.18 -47.79 -28.70
N ILE A 197 24.88 -48.48 -29.79
CA ILE A 197 24.73 -47.83 -31.10
C ILE A 197 23.58 -46.80 -31.08
N SER A 198 22.46 -47.13 -30.41
CA SER A 198 21.34 -46.20 -30.23
C SER A 198 21.72 -44.99 -29.37
N LEU A 199 22.51 -45.20 -28.32
CA LEU A 199 22.99 -44.15 -27.43
C LEU A 199 23.88 -43.16 -28.19
N TYR A 200 24.90 -43.65 -28.91
CA TYR A 200 25.79 -42.79 -29.69
C TYR A 200 25.06 -42.02 -30.79
N LYS A 201 24.06 -42.63 -31.43
CA LYS A 201 23.22 -41.94 -32.43
C LYS A 201 22.37 -40.81 -31.85
N ARG A 202 22.07 -40.83 -30.56
CA ARG A 202 21.33 -39.74 -29.88
C ARG A 202 22.24 -38.61 -29.40
N MET A 203 23.55 -38.84 -29.33
CA MET A 203 24.55 -37.86 -28.86
C MET A 203 25.15 -37.01 -29.98
N ILE A 204 24.99 -37.44 -31.24
CA ILE A 204 25.40 -36.73 -32.46
C ILE A 204 24.20 -35.96 -33.00
#